data_AF-S8DN49-F1
#
_entry.id   AF-S8DN49-F1
#
_cell.length_a   1.000
_cell.length_b   1.000
_cell.length_c   1.000
_cell.angle_alpha   90.00
_cell.angle_beta   90.00
_cell.angle_gamma   90.00
#
_symmetry.space_group_name_H-M   'P 1'
#
loop_
_entity.id
_entity.type
_entity.pdbx_description
1 polymer ?
#
loop_
_entity_poly.entity_id
_entity_poly.type
_entity_poly.pdbx_seq_one_letter_code
_entity_poly.pdbx_strand_id
1 'polypeptide(L)'
;MTYRVGIEIPTVEVRFEHLNINAEVRGANRGVPTFFNFYIDAIEGLLNKLHILKSRKRHLTILKDVGGIIKPGRMTLLLGPPSSGKTTLLLALAGKLDPRLEVRSSGKVTYNGRGTSEFVPQRTAAYVGQHDLHIAEMTVRETLAFSARCRGVGSQYGNARIPSERKIYLS
;
A
#
# COMPACT_ATOMS: atom_id res chain seq x y z
N MET A 1 0.88 -29.75 11.84
CA MET A 1 0.81 -29.47 13.29
C MET A 1 -0.49 -28.72 13.54
N THR A 2 -1.50 -29.44 14.03
CA THR A 2 -2.90 -29.01 14.22
C THR A 2 -3.08 -28.44 15.63
N TYR A 3 -3.48 -27.17 15.75
CA TYR A 3 -3.78 -26.55 17.05
C TYR A 3 -5.30 -26.56 17.32
N ARG A 4 -5.73 -27.53 18.13
CA ARG A 4 -6.84 -27.60 19.12
C ARG A 4 -8.19 -26.88 18.95
N VAL A 5 -8.46 -26.14 17.90
CA VAL A 5 -9.82 -25.68 17.52
C VAL A 5 -9.86 -25.87 16.01
N GLY A 6 -10.84 -26.59 15.46
CA GLY A 6 -10.91 -27.00 14.04
C GLY A 6 -11.04 -25.86 13.03
N ILE A 7 -10.17 -24.86 13.12
CA ILE A 7 -10.04 -23.70 12.27
C ILE A 7 -8.86 -24.00 11.35
N GLU A 8 -9.15 -24.46 10.14
CA GLU A 8 -8.16 -24.40 9.07
C GLU A 8 -7.82 -22.92 8.84
N ILE A 9 -6.58 -22.56 9.19
CA ILE A 9 -6.04 -21.23 8.94
C ILE A 9 -6.06 -21.06 7.41
N PRO A 10 -6.73 -20.02 6.89
CA PRO A 10 -6.70 -19.79 5.46
C PRO A 10 -5.24 -19.55 5.05
N THR A 11 -4.88 -19.99 3.88
CA THR A 11 -3.53 -19.83 3.37
C THR A 11 -3.58 -18.76 2.29
N VAL A 12 -3.22 -17.52 2.62
CA VAL A 12 -2.91 -16.51 1.59
C VAL A 12 -1.40 -16.49 1.42
N GLU A 13 -0.94 -17.08 0.32
CA GLU A 13 0.44 -16.97 -0.16
C GLU A 13 0.54 -15.77 -1.09
N VAL A 14 1.51 -14.89 -0.85
CA VAL A 14 1.82 -13.78 -1.75
C VAL A 14 3.12 -14.07 -2.46
N ARG A 15 3.10 -14.01 -3.79
CA ARG A 15 4.30 -14.08 -4.64
C ARG A 15 4.48 -12.78 -5.38
N PHE A 16 5.71 -12.29 -5.42
CA PHE A 16 6.10 -11.14 -6.23
C PHE A 16 7.34 -11.50 -7.06
N GLU A 17 7.30 -11.15 -8.33
CA GLU A 17 8.32 -11.50 -9.33
C GLU A 17 8.65 -10.28 -10.16
N HIS A 18 9.94 -10.00 -10.33
CA HIS A 18 10.46 -8.89 -11.11
C HIS A 18 9.83 -7.53 -10.74
N LEU A 19 9.57 -7.31 -9.45
CA LEU A 19 8.89 -6.12 -8.98
C LEU A 19 9.85 -4.93 -9.08
N ASN A 20 9.51 -4.00 -9.96
CA ASN A 20 10.23 -2.75 -10.16
C ASN A 20 9.30 -1.58 -9.84
N ILE A 21 9.78 -0.65 -9.02
CA ILE A 21 9.03 0.55 -8.63
C ILE A 21 9.93 1.76 -8.88
N ASN A 22 9.50 2.60 -9.81
CA ASN A 22 10.18 3.84 -10.16
C ASN A 22 9.29 5.02 -9.79
N ALA A 23 9.85 6.06 -9.18
CA ALA A 23 9.17 7.33 -8.95
C ALA A 23 9.74 8.41 -9.86
N GLU A 24 8.89 9.18 -10.52
CA GLU A 24 9.29 10.45 -11.12
C GLU A 24 9.26 11.54 -10.05
N VAL A 25 10.44 12.03 -9.66
CA VAL A 25 10.57 13.14 -8.72
C VAL A 25 10.81 14.40 -9.53
N ARG A 26 9.93 15.40 -9.38
CA ARG A 26 10.23 16.75 -9.89
C ARG A 26 11.41 17.28 -9.10
N GLY A 27 12.54 17.49 -9.77
CA GLY A 27 13.73 18.06 -9.17
C GLY A 27 13.52 19.54 -8.86
N ALA A 28 12.86 19.83 -7.74
CA ALA A 28 12.66 21.17 -7.26
C ALA A 28 13.00 21.22 -5.78
N ASN A 29 14.01 22.02 -5.45
CA ASN A 29 14.36 22.46 -4.10
C ASN A 29 13.30 23.44 -3.55
N ARG A 30 12.01 23.22 -3.84
CA ARG A 30 10.92 24.14 -3.55
C ARG A 30 10.24 23.67 -2.28
N GLY A 31 10.57 24.32 -1.17
CA GLY A 31 9.88 24.15 0.11
C GLY A 31 8.39 24.47 0.00
N VAL A 32 7.63 23.89 0.94
CA VAL A 32 6.24 24.13 1.35
C VAL A 32 5.32 24.84 0.34
N PRO A 33 4.16 24.24 -0.03
CA PRO A 33 3.24 24.84 -0.99
C PRO A 33 2.76 26.21 -0.49
N THR A 34 3.24 27.26 -1.15
CA THR A 34 2.82 28.66 -0.95
C THR A 34 2.01 29.07 -2.18
N PHE A 35 1.06 29.97 -2.04
CA PHE A 35 0.24 30.47 -3.16
C PHE A 35 1.07 30.88 -4.38
N PHE A 36 2.26 31.46 -4.16
CA PHE A 36 3.18 31.83 -5.24
C PHE A 36 3.70 30.62 -6.03
N ASN A 37 4.03 29.51 -5.33
CA ASN A 37 4.50 28.28 -5.98
C ASN A 37 3.41 27.68 -6.88
N PHE A 38 2.13 27.80 -6.51
CA PHE A 38 1.02 27.34 -7.35
C PHE A 38 0.92 28.11 -8.68
N TYR A 39 1.05 29.44 -8.65
CA TYR A 39 1.04 30.25 -9.87
C TYR A 39 2.26 29.97 -10.76
N ILE A 40 3.44 29.83 -10.17
CA ILE A 40 4.66 29.45 -10.90
C ILE A 40 4.50 28.06 -11.52
N ASP A 41 3.94 27.08 -10.82
CA ASP A 41 3.71 25.73 -11.35
C ASP A 41 2.68 25.72 -12.49
N ALA A 42 1.66 26.58 -12.44
CA ALA A 42 0.68 26.72 -13.52
C ALA A 42 1.32 27.30 -14.80
N ILE A 43 2.14 28.35 -14.65
CA ILE A 43 2.88 28.98 -15.76
C ILE A 43 3.93 28.01 -16.31
N GLU A 44 4.68 27.33 -15.45
CA GLU A 44 5.67 26.33 -15.83
C GLU A 44 5.01 25.12 -16.50
N GLY A 45 3.81 24.73 -16.08
CA GLY A 45 2.98 23.73 -16.74
C GLY A 45 2.57 24.14 -18.16
N LEU A 46 2.15 25.41 -18.35
CA LEU A 46 1.81 25.96 -19.66
C LEU A 46 3.02 26.05 -20.59
N LEU A 47 4.17 26.53 -20.07
CA LEU A 47 5.42 26.65 -20.83
C LEU A 47 6.04 25.30 -21.18
N ASN A 48 5.96 24.29 -20.29
CA ASN A 48 6.32 22.91 -20.62
C ASN A 48 5.40 22.34 -21.72
N LYS A 49 4.09 22.64 -21.68
CA LYS A 49 3.12 22.20 -22.69
C LYS A 49 3.37 22.86 -24.06
N LEU A 50 3.93 24.07 -24.06
CA LEU A 50 4.40 24.79 -25.24
C LEU A 50 5.80 24.35 -25.72
N HIS A 51 6.39 23.30 -25.13
CA HIS A 51 7.74 22.79 -25.43
C HIS A 51 8.90 23.78 -25.21
N ILE A 52 8.65 24.91 -24.54
CA ILE A 52 9.67 25.95 -24.33
C ILE A 52 10.61 25.57 -23.17
N LEU A 53 10.10 24.81 -22.18
CA LEU A 53 10.88 24.36 -21.03
C LEU A 53 11.00 22.83 -21.00
N LYS A 54 12.18 22.34 -20.63
CA LYS A 54 12.44 20.92 -20.41
C LYS A 54 12.10 20.58 -18.96
N SER A 55 11.05 19.79 -18.75
CA SER A 55 10.64 19.34 -17.43
C SER A 55 11.80 18.64 -16.71
N ARG A 56 12.24 19.19 -15.56
CA ARG A 56 13.31 18.62 -14.71
C ARG A 56 12.80 17.46 -13.86
N LYS A 57 12.11 16.49 -14.47
CA LYS A 57 11.77 15.24 -13.80
C LYS A 57 13.00 14.35 -13.74
N ARG A 58 13.32 13.84 -12.55
CA ARG A 58 14.34 12.82 -12.34
C ARG A 58 13.64 11.51 -12.05
N HIS A 59 14.03 10.46 -12.77
CA HIS A 59 13.59 9.10 -12.47
C HIS A 59 14.42 8.56 -11.30
N LEU A 60 13.75 8.17 -10.23
CA LEU A 60 14.36 7.51 -9.08
C LEU A 60 13.80 6.10 -8.98
N THR A 61 14.66 5.11 -9.18
CA THR A 61 14.30 3.70 -8.98
C THR A 61 14.33 3.39 -7.49
N ILE A 62 13.17 3.07 -6.91
CA ILE A 62 13.03 2.73 -5.50
C ILE A 62 13.25 1.22 -5.29
N LEU A 63 12.57 0.40 -6.08
CA LEU A 63 12.75 -1.06 -6.09
C LEU A 63 13.21 -1.49 -7.47
N LYS A 64 14.26 -2.32 -7.52
CA LYS A 64 14.82 -2.88 -8.75
C LYS A 64 14.80 -4.39 -8.66
N ASP A 65 14.04 -5.01 -9.55
CA ASP A 65 13.96 -6.46 -9.77
C ASP A 65 13.79 -7.29 -8.48
N VAL A 66 12.82 -6.91 -7.65
CA VAL A 66 12.59 -7.56 -6.36
C VAL A 66 11.67 -8.77 -6.53
N GLY A 67 12.06 -9.92 -5.97
CA GLY A 67 11.29 -11.16 -6.02
C GLY A 67 11.23 -11.88 -4.66
N GLY A 68 10.16 -12.64 -4.42
CA GLY A 68 10.00 -13.37 -3.16
C GLY A 68 8.60 -13.93 -2.91
N ILE A 69 8.48 -14.67 -1.79
CA ILE A 69 7.26 -15.37 -1.38
C ILE A 69 6.99 -15.15 0.11
N ILE A 70 5.78 -14.71 0.43
CA ILE A 70 5.27 -14.66 1.81
C ILE A 70 4.34 -15.84 2.01
N LYS A 71 4.77 -16.79 2.85
CA LYS A 71 4.00 -17.99 3.16
C LYS A 71 2.99 -17.74 4.29
N PRO A 72 1.80 -18.34 4.21
CA PRO A 72 0.80 -18.23 5.26
C PRO A 72 1.25 -18.92 6.56
N GLY A 73 0.74 -18.41 7.69
CA GLY A 73 1.06 -18.94 9.02
C GLY A 73 2.50 -18.68 9.49
N ARG A 74 3.22 -17.76 8.81
CA ARG A 74 4.58 -17.36 9.18
C ARG A 74 4.68 -15.84 9.31
N MET A 75 5.48 -15.40 10.27
CA MET A 75 5.91 -14.02 10.36
C MET A 75 7.13 -13.85 9.43
N THR A 76 7.06 -12.88 8.51
CA THR A 76 8.16 -12.52 7.62
C THR A 76 8.69 -11.15 8.02
N LEU A 77 9.97 -11.06 8.35
CA LEU A 77 10.62 -9.82 8.77
C LEU A 77 11.40 -9.21 7.61
N LEU A 78 11.11 -7.96 7.27
CA LEU A 78 11.79 -7.21 6.21
C LEU A 78 12.79 -6.22 6.83
N LEU A 79 14.09 -6.50 6.67
CA LEU A 79 15.18 -5.69 7.22
C LEU A 79 15.95 -4.96 6.12
N GLY A 80 16.48 -3.79 6.47
CA GLY A 80 17.31 -2.99 5.57
C GLY A 80 17.60 -1.60 6.12
N PRO A 81 18.61 -0.89 5.60
CA PRO A 81 18.96 0.46 6.04
C PRO A 81 17.86 1.49 5.74
N PRO A 82 17.88 2.68 6.36
CA PRO A 82 16.99 3.78 5.95
C PRO A 82 17.03 4.01 4.44
N SER A 83 15.90 4.38 3.84
CA SER A 83 15.76 4.58 2.38
C SER A 83 15.90 3.33 1.49
N SER A 84 15.98 2.11 2.04
CA SER A 84 16.09 0.88 1.23
C SER A 84 14.79 0.43 0.53
N GLY A 85 13.72 1.25 0.55
CA GLY A 85 12.46 0.93 -0.11
C GLY A 85 11.53 -0.05 0.62
N LYS A 86 11.78 -0.38 1.91
CA LYS A 86 10.94 -1.32 2.69
C LYS A 86 9.48 -0.91 2.71
N THR A 87 9.22 0.33 3.12
CA THR A 87 7.86 0.88 3.17
C THR A 87 7.21 0.85 1.79
N THR A 88 7.97 1.16 0.74
CA THR A 88 7.47 1.10 -0.65
C THR A 88 7.12 -0.32 -1.07
N LEU A 89 7.90 -1.33 -0.68
CA LEU A 89 7.59 -2.74 -0.92
C LEU A 89 6.31 -3.16 -0.19
N LEU A 90 6.16 -2.81 1.09
CA LEU A 90 4.96 -3.13 1.86
C LEU A 90 3.71 -2.44 1.30
N LEU A 91 3.81 -1.18 0.89
CA LEU A 91 2.72 -0.45 0.25
C LEU A 91 2.36 -1.05 -1.12
N ALA A 92 3.34 -1.51 -1.90
CA ALA A 92 3.11 -2.20 -3.16
C ALA A 92 2.34 -3.52 -2.96
N LEU A 93 2.77 -4.34 -1.99
CA LEU A 93 2.08 -5.58 -1.63
C LEU A 93 0.72 -5.34 -0.94
N ALA A 94 0.47 -4.14 -0.41
CA ALA A 94 -0.84 -3.75 0.10
C ALA A 94 -1.78 -3.17 -0.98
N GLY A 95 -1.28 -2.92 -2.19
CA GLY A 95 -1.99 -2.14 -3.21
C GLY A 95 -2.26 -0.69 -2.78
N LYS A 96 -1.43 -0.12 -1.90
CA LYS A 96 -1.54 1.24 -1.36
C LYS A 96 -0.43 2.18 -1.87
N LEU A 97 0.15 1.91 -3.03
CA LEU A 97 1.04 2.87 -3.68
C LEU A 97 0.23 4.10 -4.08
N ASP A 98 0.72 5.29 -3.71
CA ASP A 98 0.05 6.54 -4.01
C ASP A 98 0.03 6.77 -5.53
N PRO A 99 -1.15 6.83 -6.18
CA PRO A 99 -1.26 7.07 -7.62
C PRO A 99 -0.89 8.52 -8.02
N ARG A 100 -0.79 9.45 -7.06
CA ARG A 100 -0.40 10.85 -7.29
C ARG A 100 1.12 11.02 -7.39
N LEU A 101 1.86 10.15 -6.73
CA LEU A 101 3.27 9.98 -7.04
C LEU A 101 3.29 9.32 -8.42
N GLU A 102 3.98 9.90 -9.39
CA GLU A 102 4.17 9.35 -10.73
C GLU A 102 5.03 8.06 -10.64
N VAL A 103 4.44 7.03 -10.03
CA VAL A 103 5.06 5.78 -9.65
C VAL A 103 4.70 4.76 -10.70
N ARG A 104 5.71 4.34 -11.47
CA ARG A 104 5.56 3.25 -12.42
C ARG A 104 5.94 1.96 -11.72
N SER A 105 4.95 1.08 -11.52
CA SER A 105 5.18 -0.28 -11.09
C SER A 105 5.19 -1.22 -12.30
N SER A 106 6.11 -2.18 -12.29
CA SER A 106 6.12 -3.31 -13.23
C SER A 106 6.56 -4.58 -12.50
N GLY A 107 6.33 -5.73 -13.14
CA GLY A 107 6.44 -7.03 -12.49
C GLY A 107 5.07 -7.62 -12.16
N LYS A 108 5.08 -8.76 -11.46
CA LYS A 108 3.87 -9.53 -11.16
C LYS A 108 3.74 -9.73 -9.67
N VAL A 109 2.56 -9.46 -9.12
CA VAL A 109 2.17 -9.84 -7.75
C VAL A 109 0.97 -10.77 -7.86
N THR A 110 1.02 -11.90 -7.16
CA THR A 110 -0.07 -12.86 -7.10
C THR A 110 -0.42 -13.24 -5.67
N TYR A 111 -1.71 -13.45 -5.42
CA TYR A 111 -2.26 -13.92 -4.16
C TYR A 111 -2.90 -15.28 -4.43
N ASN A 112 -2.38 -16.34 -3.82
CA ASN A 112 -2.79 -17.72 -4.11
C ASN A 112 -2.78 -18.07 -5.62
N GLY A 113 -1.76 -17.58 -6.33
CA GLY A 113 -1.61 -17.79 -7.78
C GLY A 113 -2.48 -16.90 -8.66
N ARG A 114 -3.40 -16.11 -8.09
CA ARG A 114 -4.26 -15.17 -8.84
C ARG A 114 -3.61 -13.80 -8.94
N GLY A 115 -3.66 -13.20 -10.14
CA GLY A 115 -3.13 -11.87 -10.39
C GLY A 115 -3.96 -10.75 -9.75
N THR A 116 -3.40 -9.55 -9.72
CA THR A 116 -4.04 -8.34 -9.18
C THR A 116 -5.29 -7.85 -9.95
N SER A 117 -5.54 -8.38 -11.15
CA SER A 117 -6.76 -8.11 -11.93
C SER A 117 -7.98 -8.88 -11.41
N GLU A 118 -7.75 -10.07 -10.83
CA GLU A 118 -8.79 -10.94 -10.27
C GLU A 118 -8.89 -10.82 -8.75
N PHE A 119 -7.92 -10.14 -8.14
CA PHE A 119 -7.73 -10.09 -6.71
C PHE A 119 -7.41 -8.66 -6.27
N VAL A 120 -8.19 -8.11 -5.34
CA VAL A 120 -8.03 -6.74 -4.84
C VAL A 120 -7.12 -6.76 -3.61
N PRO A 121 -5.83 -6.37 -3.72
CA PRO A 121 -4.88 -6.46 -2.60
C PRO A 121 -5.37 -5.72 -1.35
N GLN A 122 -6.05 -4.59 -1.53
CA GLN A 122 -6.52 -3.75 -0.43
C GLN A 122 -7.57 -4.44 0.47
N ARG A 123 -8.24 -5.49 -0.04
CA ARG A 123 -9.19 -6.30 0.76
C ARG A 123 -8.49 -7.38 1.58
N THR A 124 -7.34 -7.87 1.14
CA THR A 124 -6.64 -9.00 1.77
C THR A 124 -5.30 -8.61 2.37
N ALA A 125 -4.81 -7.40 2.18
CA ALA A 125 -3.60 -6.89 2.80
C ALA A 125 -3.91 -5.60 3.57
N ALA A 126 -3.56 -5.59 4.85
CA ALA A 126 -3.67 -4.46 5.73
C ALA A 126 -2.26 -3.94 6.03
N TYR A 127 -1.92 -2.78 5.46
CA TYR A 127 -0.73 -2.04 5.86
C TYR A 127 -1.00 -1.26 7.15
N VAL A 128 -0.14 -1.43 8.15
CA VAL A 128 -0.09 -0.70 9.41
C VAL A 128 1.15 0.21 9.35
N GLY A 129 0.90 1.52 9.30
CA GLY A 129 1.97 2.51 9.23
C GLY A 129 2.59 2.78 10.59
N GLN A 130 3.65 3.59 10.60
CA GLN A 130 4.34 4.01 11.83
C GLN A 130 3.52 4.99 12.69
N HIS A 131 2.58 5.70 12.08
CA HIS A 131 1.73 6.66 12.76
C HIS A 131 0.33 6.11 12.94
N ASP A 132 -0.13 6.12 14.18
CA ASP A 132 -1.50 5.77 14.52
C ASP A 132 -2.43 6.97 14.28
N LEU A 133 -3.50 6.72 13.52
CA LEU A 133 -4.59 7.67 13.36
C LEU A 133 -5.68 7.31 14.38
N HIS A 134 -5.53 7.81 15.62
CA HIS A 134 -6.48 7.58 16.71
C HIS A 134 -7.10 8.90 17.18
N ILE A 135 -8.40 8.88 17.45
CA ILE A 135 -9.11 10.01 18.08
C ILE A 135 -8.85 9.94 19.58
N ALA A 136 -8.07 10.89 20.13
CA ALA A 136 -7.60 10.84 21.52
C ALA A 136 -8.73 10.83 22.56
N GLU A 137 -9.92 11.31 22.19
CA GLU A 137 -11.09 11.44 23.05
C GLU A 137 -11.91 10.15 23.19
N MET A 138 -11.59 9.09 22.41
CA MET A 138 -12.33 7.83 22.42
C MET A 138 -11.64 6.78 23.30
N THR A 139 -12.45 6.05 24.06
CA THR A 139 -11.98 4.83 24.74
C THR A 139 -11.67 3.71 23.74
N VAL A 140 -10.86 2.73 24.14
CA VAL A 140 -10.53 1.55 23.31
C VAL A 140 -11.79 0.85 22.78
N ARG A 141 -12.83 0.72 23.64
CA ARG A 141 -14.11 0.11 23.26
C ARG A 141 -14.78 0.89 22.14
N GLU A 142 -14.83 2.20 22.25
CA GLU A 142 -15.46 3.08 21.26
C GLU A 142 -14.68 3.07 19.95
N THR A 143 -13.34 3.10 20.00
CA THR A 143 -12.49 3.03 18.81
C THR A 143 -12.69 1.72 18.05
N LEU A 144 -12.73 0.59 18.77
CA LEU A 144 -12.99 -0.71 18.16
C LEU A 144 -14.41 -0.78 17.57
N ALA A 145 -15.41 -0.25 18.29
CA ALA A 145 -16.79 -0.19 17.79
C ALA A 145 -16.93 0.68 16.54
N PHE A 146 -16.27 1.83 16.51
CA PHE A 146 -16.23 2.72 15.35
C PHE A 146 -15.55 2.05 14.16
N SER A 147 -14.38 1.44 14.38
CA SER A 147 -13.65 0.69 13.35
C SER A 147 -14.49 -0.45 12.78
N ALA A 148 -15.23 -1.16 13.63
CA ALA A 148 -16.13 -2.23 13.22
C ALA A 148 -17.25 -1.70 12.31
N ARG A 149 -17.91 -0.60 12.69
CA ARG A 149 -18.94 0.05 11.86
C ARG A 149 -18.40 0.51 10.50
N CYS A 150 -17.21 1.13 10.45
CA CYS A 150 -16.60 1.59 9.19
C CYS A 150 -16.21 0.45 8.25
N ARG A 151 -15.93 -0.74 8.77
CA ARG A 151 -15.63 -1.93 7.97
C ARG A 151 -16.88 -2.64 7.45
N GLY A 152 -18.07 -2.12 7.72
CA GLY A 152 -19.32 -2.69 7.23
C GLY A 152 -19.63 -4.06 7.84
N VAL A 153 -19.39 -4.26 9.14
CA VAL A 153 -20.00 -5.40 9.85
C VAL A 153 -21.50 -5.17 9.90
N GLY A 154 -22.20 -5.58 8.84
CA GLY A 154 -23.65 -5.70 8.87
C GLY A 154 -24.03 -6.58 10.06
N SER A 155 -25.04 -6.16 10.82
CA SER A 155 -25.75 -7.04 11.75
C SER A 155 -26.20 -8.28 10.97
N GLN A 156 -25.46 -9.37 11.08
CA GLN A 156 -25.88 -10.69 10.62
C GLN A 156 -26.10 -11.59 11.83
N TYR A 157 -27.12 -11.23 12.61
CA TYR A 157 -27.91 -12.22 13.31
C TYR A 157 -28.79 -12.91 12.27
N GLY A 158 -28.33 -14.04 11.74
CA GLY A 158 -29.14 -14.88 10.83
C GLY A 158 -28.35 -15.49 9.67
N ASN A 159 -27.82 -16.70 9.90
CA ASN A 159 -27.62 -17.77 8.91
C ASN A 159 -26.88 -17.52 7.58
N ALA A 160 -26.19 -16.41 7.38
CA ALA A 160 -25.19 -16.28 6.32
C ALA A 160 -23.81 -16.11 6.97
N ARG A 161 -22.99 -17.17 6.93
CA ARG A 161 -21.57 -17.04 7.29
C ARG A 161 -20.89 -16.25 6.18
N ILE A 162 -20.83 -14.92 6.30
CA ILE A 162 -19.81 -14.15 5.60
C ILE A 162 -18.48 -14.59 6.21
N PRO A 163 -17.58 -15.25 5.45
CA PRO A 163 -16.27 -15.59 5.97
C PRO A 163 -15.57 -14.29 6.30
N SER A 164 -15.11 -14.15 7.55
CA SER A 164 -14.26 -13.04 7.98
C SER A 164 -13.25 -12.72 6.88
N GLU A 165 -13.21 -11.49 6.36
CA GLU A 165 -12.17 -11.09 5.40
C GLU A 165 -10.81 -11.23 6.09
N ARG A 166 -10.05 -12.27 5.72
CA ARG A 166 -8.80 -12.64 6.39
C ARG A 166 -7.65 -11.89 5.72
N LYS A 167 -7.01 -10.97 6.46
CA LYS A 167 -5.99 -10.04 5.93
C LYS A 167 -4.57 -10.45 6.33
N ILE A 168 -3.63 -10.28 5.42
CA ILE A 168 -2.18 -10.24 5.68
C ILE A 168 -1.86 -8.88 6.28
N TYR A 169 -1.18 -8.84 7.42
CA TYR A 169 -0.75 -7.60 8.05
C TYR A 169 0.69 -7.29 7.64
N LEU A 170 0.90 -6.11 7.09
CA LEU A 170 2.19 -5.58 6.65
C LEU A 170 2.52 -4.38 7.54
N SER A 171 3.60 -4.45 8.31
CA SER A 171 4.05 -3.38 9.23
C SER A 171 5.49 -3.01 9.00
#